data_AF-A0A8R2ASM8-F1
#
_entry.id   AF-A0A8R2ASM8-F1
#
_cell.length_a   1.000
_cell.length_b   1.000
_cell.length_c   1.000
_cell.angle_alpha   90.00
_cell.angle_beta   90.00
_cell.angle_gamma   90.00
#
_symmetry.space_group_name_H-M   'P 1'
#
loop_
_entity.id
_entity.type
_entity.pdbx_description
1 polymer ?
#
loop_
_entity_poly.entity_id
_entity_poly.type
_entity_poly.pdbx_seq_one_letter_code
_entity_poly.pdbx_strand_id
1 'polypeptide(L)'
;MSLIGKAVVPHKTRPMNKNMNKNHYILKTYCDKIFLVGSGNFWYQKTESRNDKTLLYKIYSCVLFFTYGFMTVLEIMAATMGDFPDDEKRDSVTFASSHTLIMIKFISIIKNKELLKTLNRKMMMICEAHEEQTLMDEMYRIVKINVVAYCVAVYGSVTFFVFEGLRKFYDGSHFVTIVTYYPSKDDDTMLASIFRIATTLVLLVMMLSMIISVDTYTMAYLIMYKYKFITLRHYFKRLRENVDELVAAGKARLAAEKLAQGLVEGIKMHNELLSLSKDIHKAFGTVMALQLCQSSGSAVSLLLQIALSDQLTFTMGMKIFFFLAAMYLLLALFLCNAGEITYQASLLSDEIFYCGWHKCNSPVLSTQRNIRDIVLIAILRAQSPLVMKAFKMVELTYATFILVVRSTYSVFALFYAQNK
;
A
#
# COMPACT_ATOMS: atom_id res chain seq x y z
N MET A 1 -39.61 -18.49 -36.54
CA MET A 1 -38.86 -17.25 -36.85
C MET A 1 -39.57 -16.13 -36.08
N SER A 2 -39.20 -15.82 -34.82
CA SER A 2 -38.18 -14.80 -34.45
C SER A 2 -38.58 -13.42 -35.02
N LEU A 3 -38.93 -12.36 -34.28
CA LEU A 3 -38.45 -11.84 -33.01
C LEU A 3 -39.46 -10.83 -32.41
N ILE A 4 -39.63 -10.89 -31.09
CA ILE A 4 -40.32 -9.89 -30.25
C ILE A 4 -39.30 -8.81 -29.87
N GLY A 5 -39.56 -7.56 -30.24
CA GLY A 5 -38.79 -6.39 -29.81
C GLY A 5 -39.08 -6.04 -28.34
N LYS A 6 -38.09 -6.25 -27.46
CA LYS A 6 -38.13 -5.76 -26.08
C LYS A 6 -37.58 -4.33 -26.03
N ALA A 7 -38.43 -3.39 -25.63
CA ALA A 7 -38.03 -2.04 -25.24
C ALA A 7 -37.10 -2.09 -24.02
N VAL A 8 -35.92 -1.50 -24.17
CA VAL A 8 -34.94 -1.30 -23.10
C VAL A 8 -35.36 -0.06 -22.31
N VAL A 9 -35.79 -0.26 -21.07
CA VAL A 9 -36.05 0.83 -20.12
C VAL A 9 -34.70 1.38 -19.62
N PRO A 10 -34.44 2.69 -19.71
CA PRO A 10 -33.17 3.26 -19.27
C PRO A 10 -33.09 3.28 -17.75
N HIS A 11 -31.97 2.76 -17.23
CA HIS A 11 -31.63 2.79 -15.81
C HIS A 11 -31.49 4.24 -15.36
N LYS A 12 -32.47 4.75 -14.62
CA LYS A 12 -32.48 6.09 -14.03
C LYS A 12 -31.27 6.22 -13.09
N THR A 13 -30.30 7.05 -13.47
CA THR A 13 -29.17 7.46 -12.64
C THR A 13 -29.70 8.17 -11.40
N ARG A 14 -29.48 7.58 -10.23
CA ARG A 14 -29.76 8.21 -8.93
C ARG A 14 -28.85 9.44 -8.78
N PRO A 15 -29.36 10.59 -8.30
CA PRO A 15 -28.52 11.76 -8.05
C PRO A 15 -27.50 11.45 -6.96
N MET A 16 -26.22 11.73 -7.23
CA MET A 16 -25.13 11.67 -6.25
C MET A 16 -25.45 12.60 -5.08
N ASN A 17 -25.55 12.03 -3.88
CA ASN A 17 -25.69 12.78 -2.65
C ASN A 17 -24.43 13.63 -2.42
N LYS A 18 -24.60 14.89 -2.01
CA LYS A 18 -23.58 15.96 -2.04
C LYS A 18 -22.52 15.89 -0.92
N ASN A 19 -22.50 14.82 -0.13
CA ASN A 19 -21.38 14.48 0.75
C ASN A 19 -20.43 13.53 -0.01
N MET A 20 -19.30 14.05 -0.45
CA MET A 20 -18.31 13.26 -1.17
C MET A 20 -17.86 12.08 -0.30
N ASN A 21 -18.14 10.85 -0.76
CA ASN A 21 -17.72 9.60 -0.11
C ASN A 21 -16.21 9.68 0.21
N LYS A 22 -15.80 9.37 1.46
CA LYS A 22 -14.40 9.47 1.89
C LYS A 22 -13.45 8.60 1.07
N ASN A 23 -13.91 7.43 0.63
CA ASN A 23 -13.15 6.58 -0.29
C ASN A 23 -12.86 7.32 -1.60
N HIS A 24 -13.85 8.05 -2.11
CA HIS A 24 -13.71 8.83 -3.34
C HIS A 24 -12.66 9.91 -3.15
N TYR A 25 -12.77 10.66 -2.06
CA TYR A 25 -11.83 11.74 -1.76
C TYR A 25 -10.39 11.22 -1.65
N ILE A 26 -10.16 10.12 -0.92
CA ILE A 26 -8.82 9.51 -0.77
C ILE A 26 -8.26 9.10 -2.14
N LEU A 27 -8.99 8.26 -2.89
CA LEU A 27 -8.51 7.70 -4.15
C LEU A 27 -8.35 8.78 -5.21
N LYS A 28 -9.27 9.75 -5.27
CA LYS A 28 -9.17 10.88 -6.19
C LYS A 28 -7.94 11.72 -5.86
N THR A 29 -7.74 12.10 -4.61
CA THR A 29 -6.56 12.86 -4.17
C THR A 29 -5.25 12.14 -4.53
N TYR A 30 -5.19 10.81 -4.34
CA TYR A 30 -4.04 10.02 -4.80
C TYR A 30 -3.87 10.08 -6.30
N CYS A 31 -4.90 9.75 -7.10
CA CYS A 31 -4.80 9.77 -8.56
C CYS A 31 -4.37 11.13 -9.10
N ASP A 32 -4.79 12.22 -8.46
CA ASP A 32 -4.46 13.59 -8.82
C ASP A 32 -2.97 13.86 -8.57
N LYS A 33 -2.46 13.49 -7.39
CA LYS A 33 -1.05 13.63 -7.05
C LYS A 33 -0.15 12.72 -7.89
N ILE A 34 -0.57 11.48 -8.12
CA ILE A 34 0.11 10.48 -8.98
C ILE A 34 0.27 11.00 -10.41
N PHE A 35 -0.77 11.66 -10.94
CA PHE A 35 -0.71 12.29 -12.24
C PHE A 35 0.34 13.42 -12.27
N LEU A 36 0.38 14.26 -11.24
CA LEU A 36 1.37 15.36 -11.15
C LEU A 36 2.81 14.85 -11.09
N VAL A 37 3.07 13.77 -10.35
CA VAL A 37 4.42 13.16 -10.26
C VAL A 37 4.77 12.26 -11.45
N GLY A 38 4.02 12.36 -12.56
CA GLY A 38 4.38 11.76 -13.85
C GLY A 38 4.03 10.28 -14.03
N SER A 39 3.40 9.62 -13.05
CA SER A 39 3.10 8.18 -13.10
C SER A 39 1.88 7.80 -13.95
N GLY A 40 1.12 8.79 -14.43
CA GLY A 40 -0.06 8.62 -15.27
C GLY A 40 -1.40 8.77 -14.54
N ASN A 41 -2.50 8.67 -15.30
CA ASN A 41 -3.85 8.75 -14.78
C ASN A 41 -4.36 7.36 -14.39
N PHE A 42 -4.57 7.14 -13.09
CA PHE A 42 -5.14 5.90 -12.54
C PHE A 42 -6.64 6.02 -12.23
N TRP A 43 -7.25 7.17 -12.51
CA TRP A 43 -8.68 7.36 -12.33
C TRP A 43 -9.48 6.64 -13.42
N TYR A 44 -10.56 5.96 -13.02
CA TYR A 44 -11.35 5.12 -13.92
C TYR A 44 -12.29 5.92 -14.84
N GLN A 45 -12.71 7.12 -14.42
CA GLN A 45 -13.54 7.98 -15.26
C GLN A 45 -12.66 8.76 -16.24
N LYS A 46 -13.04 8.73 -17.51
CA LYS A 46 -12.44 9.61 -18.52
C LYS A 46 -12.78 11.06 -18.13
N THR A 47 -11.78 11.80 -17.68
CA THR A 47 -11.88 13.23 -17.39
C THR A 47 -11.02 13.95 -18.42
N GLU A 48 -11.62 14.86 -19.20
CA GLU A 48 -10.92 15.55 -20.30
C GLU A 48 -9.67 16.30 -19.82
N SER A 49 -9.68 16.84 -18.61
CA SER A 49 -8.57 17.60 -18.03
C SER A 49 -7.33 16.76 -17.66
N ARG A 50 -7.42 15.43 -17.63
CA ARG A 50 -6.31 14.54 -17.18
C ARG A 50 -6.04 13.44 -18.19
N ASN A 51 -5.64 13.87 -19.37
CA ASN A 51 -5.28 13.00 -20.45
C ASN A 51 -3.76 12.75 -20.47
N ASP A 52 -3.35 11.66 -19.85
CA ASP A 52 -1.97 11.16 -19.90
C ASP A 52 -1.55 10.61 -21.28
N LYS A 53 -2.46 10.62 -22.27
CA LYS A 53 -2.13 10.30 -23.66
C LYS A 53 -1.59 11.50 -24.44
N THR A 54 -1.69 12.72 -23.89
CA THR A 54 -1.15 13.93 -24.50
C THR A 54 0.35 13.80 -24.72
N LEU A 55 0.85 14.32 -25.85
CA LEU A 55 2.27 14.24 -26.19
C LEU A 55 3.15 14.91 -25.13
N LEU A 56 2.73 16.09 -24.64
CA LEU A 56 3.44 16.84 -23.60
C LEU A 56 3.60 16.02 -22.32
N TYR A 57 2.53 15.37 -21.85
CA TYR A 57 2.60 14.54 -20.65
C TYR A 57 3.51 13.32 -20.84
N LYS A 58 3.44 12.67 -22.01
CA LYS A 58 4.33 11.54 -22.33
C LYS A 58 5.80 11.95 -22.33
N ILE A 59 6.12 13.11 -22.92
CA ILE A 59 7.49 13.64 -22.91
C ILE A 59 7.91 13.93 -21.47
N TYR A 60 7.09 14.63 -20.68
CA TYR A 60 7.36 14.91 -19.27
C TYR A 60 7.64 13.62 -18.46
N SER A 61 6.73 12.64 -18.50
CA SER A 61 6.91 11.36 -17.81
C SER A 61 8.15 10.62 -18.30
N CYS A 62 8.41 10.61 -19.61
CA CYS A 62 9.57 9.94 -20.19
C CYS A 62 10.87 10.56 -19.69
N VAL A 63 11.00 11.89 -19.75
CA VAL A 63 12.17 12.62 -19.25
C VAL A 63 12.37 12.40 -17.76
N LEU A 64 11.30 12.43 -16.96
CA LEU A 64 11.35 12.23 -15.52
C LEU A 64 11.88 10.83 -15.16
N PHE A 65 11.26 9.77 -15.71
CA PHE A 65 11.69 8.40 -15.43
C PHE A 65 13.04 8.06 -16.08
N PHE A 66 13.39 8.68 -17.20
CA PHE A 66 14.73 8.57 -17.77
C PHE A 66 15.78 9.18 -16.83
N THR A 67 15.49 10.34 -16.24
CA THR A 67 16.37 10.98 -15.26
C THR A 67 16.58 10.10 -14.03
N TYR A 68 15.51 9.50 -13.49
CA TYR A 68 15.61 8.55 -12.37
C TYR A 68 16.44 7.31 -12.74
N GLY A 69 16.18 6.74 -13.92
CA GLY A 69 16.92 5.57 -14.40
C GLY A 69 18.40 5.88 -14.61
N PHE A 70 18.71 7.02 -15.23
CA PHE A 70 20.07 7.48 -15.45
C PHE A 70 20.82 7.70 -14.12
N MET A 71 20.19 8.37 -13.15
CA MET A 71 20.75 8.53 -11.80
C MET A 71 21.03 7.17 -11.15
N THR A 72 20.07 6.24 -11.22
CA THR A 72 20.21 4.89 -10.64
C THR A 72 21.36 4.12 -11.30
N VAL A 73 21.56 4.26 -12.62
CA VAL A 73 22.69 3.64 -13.32
C VAL A 73 24.02 4.21 -12.82
N LEU A 74 24.11 5.53 -12.63
CA LEU A 74 25.31 6.17 -12.07
C LEU A 74 25.61 5.70 -10.64
N GLU A 75 24.60 5.43 -9.82
CA GLU A 75 24.77 4.86 -8.48
C GLU A 75 25.25 3.40 -8.54
N ILE A 76 24.72 2.58 -9.46
CA ILE A 76 25.20 1.21 -9.66
C ILE A 76 26.67 1.22 -10.11
N MET A 77 27.03 2.12 -11.03
CA MET A 77 28.42 2.30 -11.45
C MET A 77 29.32 2.75 -10.29
N ALA A 78 28.84 3.64 -9.42
CA ALA A 78 29.56 4.04 -8.21
C ALA A 78 29.80 2.85 -7.26
N ALA A 79 28.76 2.05 -7.03
CA ALA A 79 28.83 0.90 -6.13
C ALA A 79 29.79 -0.18 -6.65
N THR A 80 29.83 -0.40 -7.96
CA THR A 80 30.61 -1.49 -8.60
C THR A 80 32.01 -1.10 -9.03
N MET A 81 32.19 0.10 -9.58
CA MET A 81 33.43 0.55 -10.22
C MET A 81 34.05 1.78 -9.54
N GLY A 82 33.30 2.48 -8.69
CA GLY A 82 33.78 3.71 -8.07
C GLY A 82 34.76 3.46 -6.93
N ASP A 83 35.78 4.32 -6.86
CA ASP A 83 36.77 4.36 -5.80
C ASP A 83 36.45 5.54 -4.87
N PHE A 84 35.97 5.22 -3.67
CA PHE A 84 35.46 6.19 -2.69
C PHE A 84 35.96 5.84 -1.29
N PRO A 85 36.03 6.81 -0.37
CA PRO A 85 36.22 6.53 1.04
C PRO A 85 35.20 5.52 1.57
N ASP A 86 35.56 4.77 2.62
CA ASP A 86 34.74 3.67 3.14
C ASP A 86 33.30 4.07 3.50
N ASP A 87 33.09 5.28 4.02
CA ASP A 87 31.76 5.81 4.35
C ASP A 87 30.91 6.05 3.10
N GLU A 88 31.47 6.68 2.07
CA GLU A 88 30.81 6.91 0.79
C GLU A 88 30.60 5.62 0.00
N LYS A 89 31.55 4.69 0.07
CA LYS A 89 31.41 3.38 -0.59
C LYS A 89 30.24 2.59 0.00
N ARG A 90 30.08 2.61 1.33
CA ARG A 90 28.96 1.99 2.03
C ARG A 90 27.62 2.62 1.64
N ASP A 91 27.54 3.96 1.66
CA ASP A 91 26.34 4.70 1.23
C ASP A 91 25.99 4.40 -0.23
N SER A 92 26.99 4.34 -1.12
CA SER A 92 26.80 4.02 -2.55
C SER A 92 26.12 2.67 -2.76
N VAL A 93 26.55 1.62 -2.05
CA VAL A 93 25.93 0.28 -2.14
C VAL A 93 24.48 0.31 -1.63
N THR A 94 24.22 1.00 -0.52
CA THR A 94 22.85 1.12 0.02
C THR A 94 21.93 1.89 -0.93
N PHE A 95 22.38 2.98 -1.54
CA PHE A 95 21.59 3.75 -2.50
C PHE A 95 21.35 2.97 -3.79
N ALA A 96 22.39 2.43 -4.42
CA ALA A 96 22.28 1.67 -5.67
C ALA A 96 21.29 0.51 -5.52
N SER A 97 21.38 -0.26 -4.43
CA SER A 97 20.44 -1.36 -4.17
C SER A 97 19.02 -0.88 -3.90
N SER A 98 18.84 0.16 -3.07
CA SER A 98 17.53 0.67 -2.69
C SER A 98 16.80 1.33 -3.87
N HIS A 99 17.47 2.20 -4.62
CA HIS A 99 16.89 2.91 -5.74
C HIS A 99 16.60 1.97 -6.92
N THR A 100 17.41 0.93 -7.14
CA THR A 100 17.08 -0.13 -8.10
C THR A 100 15.75 -0.80 -7.77
N LEU A 101 15.52 -1.16 -6.50
CA LEU A 101 14.25 -1.75 -6.06
C LEU A 101 13.07 -0.78 -6.22
N ILE A 102 13.30 0.52 -5.96
CA ILE A 102 12.31 1.58 -6.19
C ILE A 102 11.94 1.70 -7.67
N MET A 103 12.92 1.65 -8.58
CA MET A 103 12.67 1.66 -10.02
C MET A 103 11.82 0.45 -10.46
N ILE A 104 12.10 -0.74 -9.93
CA ILE A 104 11.29 -1.93 -10.21
C ILE A 104 9.86 -1.75 -9.68
N LYS A 105 9.67 -1.14 -8.49
CA LYS A 105 8.34 -0.83 -7.95
C LYS A 105 7.57 0.15 -8.85
N PHE A 106 8.20 1.22 -9.34
CA PHE A 106 7.57 2.14 -10.30
C PHE A 106 7.09 1.41 -11.54
N ILE A 107 7.96 0.61 -12.15
CA ILE A 107 7.63 -0.18 -13.34
C ILE A 107 6.46 -1.12 -13.06
N SER A 108 6.42 -1.76 -11.89
CA SER A 108 5.32 -2.63 -11.46
C SER A 108 3.98 -1.89 -11.42
N ILE A 109 3.93 -0.71 -10.82
CA ILE A 109 2.71 0.10 -10.72
C ILE A 109 2.25 0.59 -12.09
N ILE A 110 3.17 1.12 -12.91
CA ILE A 110 2.87 1.65 -14.24
C ILE A 110 2.36 0.53 -15.16
N LYS A 111 2.96 -0.67 -15.12
CA LYS A 111 2.50 -1.83 -15.90
C LYS A 111 1.09 -2.27 -15.50
N ASN A 112 0.72 -2.12 -14.22
CA ASN A 112 -0.59 -2.50 -13.69
C ASN A 112 -1.65 -1.38 -13.77
N LYS A 113 -1.39 -0.29 -14.50
CA LYS A 113 -2.26 0.89 -14.56
C LYS A 113 -3.74 0.64 -14.87
N GLU A 114 -4.05 -0.18 -15.87
CA GLU A 114 -5.46 -0.47 -16.23
C GLU A 114 -6.15 -1.34 -15.17
N LEU A 115 -5.40 -2.23 -14.51
CA LEU A 115 -5.88 -2.96 -13.34
C LEU A 115 -6.15 -2.00 -12.17
N LEU A 116 -5.26 -1.03 -11.93
CA LEU A 116 -5.42 -0.02 -10.88
C LEU A 116 -6.64 0.88 -11.10
N LYS A 117 -6.98 1.22 -12.35
CA LYS A 117 -8.25 1.91 -12.68
C LYS A 117 -9.45 1.06 -12.28
N THR A 118 -9.43 -0.22 -12.63
CA THR A 118 -10.52 -1.14 -12.28
C THR A 118 -10.63 -1.32 -10.78
N LEU A 119 -9.50 -1.44 -10.08
CA LEU A 119 -9.40 -1.49 -8.62
C LEU A 119 -9.98 -0.24 -7.96
N ASN A 120 -9.65 0.96 -8.45
CA ASN A 120 -10.20 2.21 -7.94
C ASN A 120 -11.73 2.20 -8.01
N ARG A 121 -12.30 1.74 -9.12
CA ARG A 121 -13.75 1.61 -9.26
C ARG A 121 -14.34 0.57 -8.29
N LYS A 122 -13.75 -0.62 -8.21
CA LYS A 122 -14.24 -1.69 -7.32
C LYS A 122 -14.19 -1.28 -5.85
N MET A 123 -13.09 -0.67 -5.42
CA MET A 123 -12.90 -0.17 -4.06
C MET A 123 -13.93 0.89 -3.68
N MET A 124 -14.38 1.71 -4.64
CA MET A 124 -15.46 2.65 -4.41
C MET A 124 -16.82 1.97 -4.23
N MET A 125 -17.17 1.05 -5.12
CA MET A 125 -18.53 0.52 -5.22
C MET A 125 -18.84 -0.58 -4.19
N ILE A 126 -17.86 -1.42 -3.86
CA ILE A 126 -18.09 -2.57 -2.98
C ILE A 126 -18.44 -2.10 -1.57
N CYS A 127 -19.52 -2.63 -1.00
CA CYS A 127 -20.05 -2.30 0.32
C CYS A 127 -20.51 -0.83 0.50
N GLU A 128 -20.51 0.02 -0.54
CA GLU A 128 -20.80 1.47 -0.41
C GLU A 128 -22.10 1.78 0.33
N ALA A 129 -23.17 1.03 0.06
CA ALA A 129 -24.48 1.23 0.67
C ALA A 129 -24.51 0.94 2.19
N HIS A 130 -23.49 0.27 2.71
CA HIS A 130 -23.42 -0.22 4.08
C HIS A 130 -22.30 0.42 4.90
N GLU A 131 -21.57 1.39 4.32
CA GLU A 131 -20.49 2.10 4.98
C GLU A 131 -21.02 3.07 6.04
N GLU A 132 -20.58 2.87 7.28
CA GLU A 132 -20.90 3.78 8.38
C GLU A 132 -19.95 4.97 8.37
N GLN A 133 -20.49 6.18 8.51
CA GLN A 133 -19.69 7.40 8.47
C GLN A 133 -18.58 7.42 9.53
N THR A 134 -18.87 6.95 10.74
CA THR A 134 -17.89 6.84 11.85
C THR A 134 -16.69 5.97 11.49
N LEU A 135 -16.93 4.79 10.89
CA LEU A 135 -15.86 3.91 10.41
C LEU A 135 -15.06 4.56 9.28
N MET A 136 -15.73 5.23 8.35
CA MET A 136 -15.05 5.91 7.25
C MET A 136 -14.21 7.10 7.73
N ASP A 137 -14.65 7.77 8.80
CA ASP A 137 -13.92 8.85 9.45
C ASP A 137 -12.65 8.35 10.11
N GLU A 138 -12.76 7.23 10.83
CA GLU A 138 -11.61 6.57 11.45
C GLU A 138 -10.61 6.09 10.39
N MET A 139 -11.07 5.41 9.34
CA MET A 139 -10.24 4.95 8.24
C MET A 139 -9.46 6.12 7.61
N TYR A 140 -10.15 7.22 7.29
CA TYR A 140 -9.51 8.41 6.73
C TYR A 140 -8.44 8.99 7.66
N ARG A 141 -8.74 9.05 8.98
CA ARG A 141 -7.79 9.52 9.99
C ARG A 141 -6.55 8.62 10.04
N ILE A 142 -6.72 7.30 10.05
CA ILE A 142 -5.61 6.34 10.07
C ILE A 142 -4.75 6.48 8.81
N VAL A 143 -5.36 6.55 7.62
CA VAL A 143 -4.62 6.80 6.37
C VAL A 143 -3.82 8.09 6.47
N LYS A 144 -4.44 9.20 6.91
CA LYS A 144 -3.75 10.49 7.01
C LYS A 144 -2.57 10.46 7.99
N ILE A 145 -2.75 9.89 9.19
CA ILE A 145 -1.68 9.78 10.19
C ILE A 145 -0.52 8.94 9.64
N ASN A 146 -0.81 7.79 9.04
CA ASN A 146 0.23 6.91 8.50
C ASN A 146 0.99 7.55 7.33
N VAL A 147 0.30 8.28 6.45
CA VAL A 147 0.94 9.06 5.38
C VAL A 147 1.89 10.10 5.96
N VAL A 148 1.42 10.89 6.93
CA VAL A 148 2.24 11.94 7.55
C VAL A 148 3.44 11.33 8.26
N ALA A 149 3.25 10.28 9.07
CA ALA A 149 4.33 9.61 9.77
C ALA A 149 5.39 9.06 8.81
N TYR A 150 4.96 8.43 7.70
CA TYR A 150 5.89 7.92 6.69
C TYR A 150 6.62 9.05 5.96
N CYS A 151 5.93 10.11 5.56
CA CYS A 151 6.57 11.29 4.95
C CYS A 151 7.62 11.92 5.87
N VAL A 152 7.30 12.07 7.16
CA VAL A 152 8.24 12.61 8.16
C VAL A 152 9.45 11.71 8.30
N ALA A 153 9.28 10.38 8.33
CA ALA A 153 10.41 9.45 8.42
C ALA A 153 11.33 9.52 7.19
N VAL A 154 10.75 9.51 5.98
CA VAL A 154 11.53 9.56 4.72
C VAL A 154 12.25 10.90 4.57
N TYR A 155 11.53 12.03 4.71
CA TYR A 155 12.17 13.35 4.59
C TYR A 155 13.08 13.69 5.76
N GLY A 156 12.83 13.14 6.95
CA GLY A 156 13.77 13.18 8.06
C GLY A 156 15.11 12.56 7.65
N SER A 157 15.09 11.35 7.07
CA SER A 157 16.28 10.70 6.54
C SER A 157 17.01 11.56 5.50
N VAL A 158 16.29 12.03 4.47
CA VAL A 158 16.88 12.88 3.42
C VAL A 158 17.49 14.17 3.98
N THR A 159 16.85 14.78 4.98
CA THR A 159 17.37 15.99 5.64
C THR A 159 18.72 15.72 6.30
N PHE A 160 18.89 14.58 6.98
CA PHE A 160 20.17 14.23 7.58
C PHE A 160 21.24 13.86 6.54
N PHE A 161 20.87 13.30 5.38
CA PHE A 161 21.80 13.16 4.26
C PHE A 161 22.27 14.52 3.72
N VAL A 162 21.38 15.51 3.62
CA VAL A 162 21.75 16.88 3.23
C VAL A 162 22.66 17.52 4.26
N PHE A 163 22.36 17.37 5.56
CA PHE A 163 23.22 17.89 6.63
C PHE A 163 24.61 17.24 6.64
N GLU A 164 24.70 15.95 6.34
CA GLU A 164 26.00 15.28 6.21
C GLU A 164 26.79 15.81 5.01
N GLY A 165 26.12 16.03 3.87
CA GLY A 165 26.74 16.66 2.71
C GLY A 165 27.23 18.08 2.99
N LEU A 166 26.44 18.89 3.72
CA LEU A 166 26.84 20.24 4.14
C LEU A 166 28.02 20.21 5.12
N ARG A 167 28.02 19.27 6.07
CA ARG A 167 29.13 19.09 7.01
C ARG A 167 30.43 18.80 6.26
N LYS A 168 30.41 17.84 5.31
CA LYS A 168 31.55 17.53 4.45
C LYS A 168 32.03 18.75 3.67
N PHE A 169 31.11 19.56 3.16
CA PHE A 169 31.45 20.81 2.46
C PHE A 169 32.18 21.81 3.37
N TYR A 170 31.71 22.02 4.60
CA TYR A 170 32.37 22.92 5.56
C TYR A 170 33.71 22.38 6.08
N ASP A 171 33.88 21.05 6.11
CA ASP A 171 35.14 20.38 6.47
C ASP A 171 36.17 20.42 5.33
N GLY A 172 35.86 21.09 4.20
CA GLY A 172 36.76 21.26 3.05
C GLY A 172 36.67 20.16 1.99
N SER A 173 35.68 19.27 2.08
CA SER A 173 35.37 18.25 1.07
C SER A 173 34.22 18.70 0.15
N HIS A 174 33.80 17.84 -0.77
CA HIS A 174 32.67 18.14 -1.66
C HIS A 174 31.31 17.92 -0.99
N PHE A 175 30.31 18.69 -1.42
CA PHE A 175 28.92 18.45 -1.05
C PHE A 175 28.39 17.18 -1.72
N VAL A 176 28.28 16.09 -0.97
CA VAL A 176 27.81 14.78 -1.48
C VAL A 176 26.66 14.29 -0.61
N THR A 177 25.48 14.11 -1.22
CA THR A 177 24.29 13.53 -0.58
C THR A 177 24.00 12.13 -1.10
N ILE A 178 24.16 11.94 -2.41
CA ILE A 178 24.14 10.65 -3.08
C ILE A 178 25.50 10.44 -3.72
N VAL A 179 25.95 9.18 -3.73
CA VAL A 179 27.24 8.80 -4.31
C VAL A 179 27.01 8.25 -5.71
N THR A 180 27.35 9.04 -6.73
CA THR A 180 27.26 8.71 -8.15
C THR A 180 28.63 8.58 -8.79
N TYR A 181 28.75 7.80 -9.86
CA TYR A 181 30.03 7.58 -10.55
C TYR A 181 30.59 8.86 -11.18
N TYR A 182 29.70 9.75 -11.60
CA TYR A 182 30.03 11.10 -12.04
C TYR A 182 29.32 12.12 -11.13
N PRO A 183 29.96 13.24 -10.76
CA PRO A 183 31.37 13.59 -11.00
C PRO A 183 32.34 12.73 -10.18
N SER A 184 33.61 12.70 -10.60
CA SER A 184 34.66 12.02 -9.84
C SER A 184 34.78 12.62 -8.44
N LYS A 185 35.28 11.82 -7.50
CA LYS A 185 35.48 12.24 -6.11
C LYS A 185 36.31 13.53 -6.05
N ASP A 186 37.43 13.60 -6.76
CA ASP A 186 38.38 14.72 -6.71
C ASP A 186 38.08 15.82 -7.77
N ASP A 187 36.87 15.82 -8.34
CA ASP A 187 36.47 16.82 -9.33
C ASP A 187 35.95 18.10 -8.64
N ASP A 188 36.82 19.10 -8.58
CA ASP A 188 36.61 20.45 -8.06
C ASP A 188 35.92 21.41 -9.05
N THR A 189 35.57 20.95 -10.25
CA THR A 189 34.99 21.87 -11.24
C THR A 189 33.62 22.39 -10.79
N MET A 190 33.29 23.62 -11.22
CA MET A 190 31.98 24.21 -11.00
C MET A 190 30.85 23.32 -11.57
N LEU A 191 31.12 22.64 -12.69
CA LEU A 191 30.16 21.74 -13.33
C LEU A 191 29.89 20.49 -12.47
N ALA A 192 30.92 19.92 -11.86
CA ALA A 192 30.77 18.82 -10.89
C ALA A 192 29.92 19.24 -9.68
N SER A 193 30.16 20.45 -9.15
CA SER A 193 29.36 20.98 -8.03
C SER A 193 27.89 21.19 -8.40
N ILE A 194 27.60 21.73 -9.60
CA ILE A 194 26.23 21.84 -10.12
C ILE A 194 25.57 20.46 -10.24
N PHE A 195 26.32 19.46 -10.72
CA PHE A 195 25.81 18.10 -10.86
C PHE A 195 25.44 17.47 -9.50
N ARG A 196 26.30 17.62 -8.47
CA ARG A 196 26.02 17.11 -7.10
C ARG A 196 24.76 17.75 -6.48
N ILE A 197 24.52 19.03 -6.75
CA ILE A 197 23.27 19.71 -6.34
C ILE A 197 22.09 19.17 -7.15
N ALA A 198 22.24 19.03 -8.47
CA ALA A 198 21.20 18.52 -9.35
C ALA A 198 20.77 17.09 -8.97
N THR A 199 21.70 16.19 -8.66
CA THR A 199 21.39 14.82 -8.20
C THR A 199 20.63 14.82 -6.88
N THR A 200 20.95 15.73 -5.96
CA THR A 200 20.19 15.93 -4.71
C THR A 200 18.74 16.33 -5.00
N LEU A 201 18.51 17.23 -5.98
CA LEU A 201 17.16 17.61 -6.39
C LEU A 201 16.40 16.45 -7.05
N VAL A 202 17.08 15.67 -7.90
CA VAL A 202 16.49 14.46 -8.50
C VAL A 202 16.10 13.46 -7.42
N LEU A 203 16.94 13.23 -6.40
CA LEU A 203 16.61 12.38 -5.25
C LEU A 203 15.33 12.85 -4.55
N LEU A 204 15.22 14.15 -4.23
CA LEU A 204 14.04 14.70 -3.54
C LEU A 204 12.75 14.46 -4.33
N VAL A 205 12.82 14.65 -5.66
CA VAL A 205 11.67 14.47 -6.56
C VAL A 205 11.37 12.98 -6.74
N MET A 206 12.38 12.11 -6.82
CA MET A 206 12.21 10.65 -6.84
C MET A 206 11.56 10.12 -5.56
N MET A 207 12.00 10.59 -4.38
CA MET A 207 11.38 10.24 -3.09
C MET A 207 9.92 10.68 -3.04
N LEU A 208 9.60 11.88 -3.51
CA LEU A 208 8.22 12.36 -3.60
C LEU A 208 7.37 11.45 -4.50
N SER A 209 7.87 11.13 -5.70
CA SER A 209 7.21 10.21 -6.63
C SER A 209 6.98 8.83 -6.01
N MET A 210 7.97 8.29 -5.28
CA MET A 210 7.90 6.98 -4.64
C MET A 210 6.85 6.97 -3.53
N ILE A 211 6.91 7.94 -2.62
CA ILE A 211 5.97 8.09 -1.51
C ILE A 211 4.54 8.11 -2.06
N ILE A 212 4.26 8.96 -3.06
CA ILE A 212 2.91 9.21 -3.56
C ILE A 212 2.39 8.08 -4.45
N SER A 213 3.18 7.62 -5.42
CA SER A 213 2.70 6.71 -6.46
C SER A 213 2.78 5.24 -6.09
N VAL A 214 3.62 4.89 -5.13
CA VAL A 214 3.91 3.50 -4.81
C VAL A 214 3.54 3.22 -3.36
N ASP A 215 4.28 3.80 -2.42
CA ASP A 215 4.29 3.32 -1.03
C ASP A 215 2.99 3.65 -0.31
N THR A 216 2.65 4.94 -0.23
CA THR A 216 1.46 5.38 0.48
C THR A 216 0.17 5.02 -0.26
N TYR A 217 0.24 4.91 -1.59
CA TYR A 217 -0.88 4.42 -2.40
C TYR A 217 -1.19 2.94 -2.09
N THR A 218 -0.16 2.08 -2.06
CA THR A 218 -0.31 0.67 -1.67
C THR A 218 -0.82 0.55 -0.24
N MET A 219 -0.25 1.31 0.69
CA MET A 219 -0.63 1.33 2.11
C MET A 219 -2.10 1.76 2.30
N ALA A 220 -2.52 2.83 1.63
CA ALA A 220 -3.90 3.29 1.66
C ALA A 220 -4.87 2.21 1.14
N TYR A 221 -4.50 1.49 0.08
CA TYR A 221 -5.29 0.38 -0.45
C TYR A 221 -5.49 -0.73 0.57
N LEU A 222 -4.44 -1.15 1.28
CA LEU A 222 -4.53 -2.16 2.32
C LEU A 222 -5.44 -1.71 3.47
N ILE A 223 -5.32 -0.45 3.91
CA ILE A 223 -6.17 0.12 4.95
C ILE A 223 -7.63 0.17 4.49
N MET A 224 -7.90 0.69 3.29
CA MET A 224 -9.26 0.75 2.75
C MET A 224 -9.87 -0.65 2.63
N TYR A 225 -9.09 -1.62 2.14
CA TYR A 225 -9.55 -3.00 1.99
C TYR A 225 -9.87 -3.67 3.33
N LYS A 226 -9.05 -3.43 4.37
CA LYS A 226 -9.35 -3.84 5.76
C LYS A 226 -10.73 -3.33 6.19
N TYR A 227 -11.01 -2.04 6.00
CA TYR A 227 -12.27 -1.46 6.40
C TYR A 227 -13.47 -2.01 5.62
N LYS A 228 -13.28 -2.49 4.39
CA LYS A 228 -14.36 -3.20 3.67
C LYS A 228 -14.79 -4.50 4.34
N PHE A 229 -13.85 -5.26 4.93
CA PHE A 229 -14.19 -6.44 5.73
C PHE A 229 -14.88 -6.05 7.04
N ILE A 230 -14.42 -5.00 7.72
CA ILE A 230 -15.07 -4.48 8.93
C ILE A 230 -16.52 -4.08 8.62
N THR A 231 -16.76 -3.35 7.53
CA THR A 231 -18.11 -2.99 7.07
C THR A 231 -18.97 -4.22 6.81
N LEU A 232 -18.43 -5.25 6.17
CA LEU A 232 -19.16 -6.49 5.91
C LEU A 232 -19.53 -7.24 7.22
N ARG A 233 -18.64 -7.24 8.21
CA ARG A 233 -18.93 -7.80 9.54
C ARG A 233 -20.04 -7.03 10.25
N HIS A 234 -19.94 -5.71 10.28
CA HIS A 234 -20.97 -4.85 10.86
C HIS A 234 -22.32 -5.05 10.16
N TYR A 235 -22.32 -5.25 8.84
CA TYR A 235 -23.52 -5.58 8.09
C TYR A 235 -24.21 -6.85 8.62
N PHE A 236 -23.48 -7.94 8.85
CA PHE A 236 -24.05 -9.17 9.42
C PHE A 236 -24.53 -8.98 10.88
N LYS A 237 -23.82 -8.18 11.67
CA LYS A 237 -24.26 -7.81 13.02
C LYS A 237 -25.58 -7.03 13.01
N ARG A 238 -25.72 -6.02 12.15
CA ARG A 238 -26.98 -5.27 11.98
C ARG A 238 -28.09 -6.16 11.43
N LEU A 239 -27.76 -7.11 10.54
CA LEU A 239 -28.72 -8.09 10.04
C LEU A 239 -29.31 -8.92 11.19
N ARG A 240 -28.46 -9.36 12.13
CA ARG A 240 -28.91 -10.06 13.35
C ARG A 240 -29.82 -9.19 14.20
N GLU A 241 -29.41 -7.94 14.50
CA GLU A 241 -30.19 -7.01 15.32
C GLU A 241 -31.60 -6.78 14.73
N ASN A 242 -31.68 -6.54 13.41
CA ASN A 242 -32.95 -6.40 12.70
C ASN A 242 -33.82 -7.66 12.76
N VAL A 243 -33.21 -8.85 12.69
CA VAL A 243 -33.95 -10.12 12.82
C VAL A 243 -34.49 -10.28 14.24
N ASP A 244 -33.68 -9.96 15.24
CA ASP A 244 -34.06 -10.06 16.65
C ASP A 244 -35.24 -9.13 16.99
N GLU A 245 -35.23 -7.89 16.48
CA GLU A 245 -36.33 -6.94 16.62
C GLU A 245 -37.63 -7.43 15.95
N LEU A 246 -37.53 -7.97 14.73
CA LEU A 246 -38.70 -8.48 13.99
C LEU A 246 -39.29 -9.73 14.65
N VAL A 247 -38.46 -10.61 15.20
CA VAL A 247 -38.92 -11.78 15.96
C VAL A 247 -39.61 -11.34 17.26
N ALA A 248 -39.03 -10.39 18.00
CA ALA A 248 -39.64 -9.84 19.21
C ALA A 248 -40.99 -9.15 18.93
N ALA A 249 -41.15 -8.53 17.76
CA ALA A 249 -42.40 -7.95 17.30
C ALA A 249 -43.43 -8.97 16.76
N GLY A 250 -43.16 -10.28 16.85
CA GLY A 250 -44.05 -11.34 16.36
C GLY A 250 -44.08 -11.50 14.83
N LYS A 251 -43.18 -10.82 14.09
CA LYS A 251 -43.12 -10.81 12.61
C LYS A 251 -42.16 -11.85 12.05
N ALA A 252 -42.27 -13.11 12.51
CA ALA A 252 -41.32 -14.18 12.20
C ALA A 252 -41.12 -14.43 10.69
N ARG A 253 -42.20 -14.36 9.88
CA ARG A 253 -42.11 -14.54 8.42
C ARG A 253 -41.27 -13.44 7.75
N LEU A 254 -41.51 -12.19 8.14
CA LEU A 254 -40.76 -11.05 7.61
C LEU A 254 -39.28 -11.11 8.05
N ALA A 255 -39.02 -11.55 9.28
CA ALA A 255 -37.66 -11.77 9.79
C ALA A 255 -36.89 -12.79 8.95
N ALA A 256 -37.52 -13.93 8.64
CA ALA A 256 -36.91 -14.97 7.81
C ALA A 256 -36.65 -14.53 6.37
N GLU A 257 -37.61 -13.81 5.75
CA GLU A 257 -37.44 -13.25 4.40
C GLU A 257 -36.30 -12.22 4.36
N LYS A 258 -36.22 -11.32 5.35
CA LYS A 258 -35.15 -10.33 5.48
C LYS A 258 -33.79 -10.98 5.73
N LEU A 259 -33.73 -12.01 6.58
CA LEU A 259 -32.51 -12.76 6.82
C LEU A 259 -32.01 -13.45 5.55
N ALA A 260 -32.89 -14.13 4.81
CA ALA A 260 -32.53 -14.82 3.58
C ALA A 260 -32.01 -13.84 2.51
N GLN A 261 -32.68 -12.70 2.33
CA GLN A 261 -32.23 -11.65 1.41
C GLN A 261 -30.89 -11.06 1.87
N GLY A 262 -30.76 -10.76 3.17
CA GLY A 262 -29.58 -10.17 3.74
C GLY A 262 -28.36 -11.07 3.66
N LEU A 263 -28.52 -12.38 3.87
CA LEU A 263 -27.46 -13.38 3.69
C LEU A 263 -26.99 -13.43 2.23
N VAL A 264 -27.91 -13.48 1.27
CA VAL A 264 -27.55 -13.49 -0.16
C VAL A 264 -26.77 -12.22 -0.55
N GLU A 265 -27.19 -11.06 -0.06
CA GLU A 265 -26.49 -9.80 -0.29
C GLU A 265 -25.09 -9.80 0.35
N GLY A 266 -24.97 -10.24 1.61
CA GLY A 266 -23.69 -10.35 2.31
C GLY A 266 -22.71 -11.33 1.63
N ILE A 267 -23.19 -12.48 1.14
CA ILE A 267 -22.38 -13.45 0.39
C ILE A 267 -21.90 -12.85 -0.93
N LYS A 268 -22.74 -12.09 -1.63
CA LYS A 268 -22.33 -11.38 -2.86
C LYS A 268 -21.24 -10.37 -2.55
N MET A 269 -21.40 -9.55 -1.50
CA MET A 269 -20.37 -8.61 -1.07
C MET A 269 -19.06 -9.33 -0.71
N HIS A 270 -19.13 -10.45 0.03
CA HIS A 270 -17.97 -11.25 0.37
C HIS A 270 -17.24 -11.79 -0.88
N ASN A 271 -17.97 -12.35 -1.85
CA ASN A 271 -17.36 -12.83 -3.10
C ASN A 271 -16.67 -11.71 -3.91
N GLU A 272 -17.27 -10.52 -3.94
CA GLU A 272 -16.65 -9.34 -4.56
C GLU A 272 -15.37 -8.91 -3.82
N LEU A 273 -15.34 -9.01 -2.47
CA LEU A 273 -14.12 -8.76 -1.69
C LEU A 273 -13.04 -9.80 -1.97
N LEU A 274 -13.37 -11.10 -2.01
CA LEU A 274 -12.41 -12.15 -2.38
C LEU A 274 -11.83 -11.93 -3.79
N SER A 275 -12.65 -11.49 -4.73
CA SER A 275 -12.23 -11.10 -6.09
C SER A 275 -11.30 -9.88 -6.04
N LEU A 276 -11.67 -8.85 -5.28
CA LEU A 276 -10.86 -7.65 -5.05
C LEU A 276 -9.48 -8.00 -4.45
N SER A 277 -9.41 -8.97 -3.53
CA SER A 277 -8.14 -9.44 -2.96
C SER A 277 -7.15 -9.93 -4.01
N LYS A 278 -7.64 -10.68 -5.00
CA LYS A 278 -6.82 -11.24 -6.07
C LYS A 278 -6.27 -10.12 -6.94
N ASP A 279 -7.10 -9.12 -7.24
CA ASP A 279 -6.70 -7.95 -8.01
C ASP A 279 -5.68 -7.09 -7.24
N ILE A 280 -5.88 -6.86 -5.94
CA ILE A 280 -4.92 -6.15 -5.07
C ILE A 280 -3.59 -6.88 -5.04
N HIS A 281 -3.60 -8.21 -4.84
CA HIS A 281 -2.38 -9.01 -4.84
C HIS A 281 -1.66 -8.96 -6.20
N LYS A 282 -2.40 -8.97 -7.32
CA LYS A 282 -1.81 -8.83 -8.66
C LYS A 282 -1.21 -7.44 -8.90
N ALA A 283 -1.86 -6.38 -8.41
CA ALA A 283 -1.40 -5.01 -8.60
C ALA A 283 -0.20 -4.64 -7.71
N PHE A 284 -0.25 -5.04 -6.43
CA PHE A 284 0.67 -4.58 -5.38
C PHE A 284 1.56 -5.68 -4.79
N GLY A 285 1.34 -6.95 -5.16
CA GLY A 285 2.10 -8.09 -4.61
C GLY A 285 3.60 -7.95 -4.81
N THR A 286 4.04 -7.53 -6.01
CA THR A 286 5.45 -7.23 -6.29
C THR A 286 5.98 -6.08 -5.44
N VAL A 287 5.20 -5.02 -5.24
CA VAL A 287 5.61 -3.87 -4.43
C VAL A 287 5.84 -4.27 -2.98
N MET A 288 4.90 -5.00 -2.38
CA MET A 288 5.02 -5.50 -1.00
C MET A 288 6.20 -6.47 -0.86
N ALA A 289 6.42 -7.34 -1.84
CA ALA A 289 7.51 -8.30 -1.86
C ALA A 289 8.88 -7.61 -1.95
N LEU A 290 9.01 -6.60 -2.83
CA LEU A 290 10.22 -5.80 -2.94
C LEU A 290 10.44 -4.94 -1.69
N GLN A 291 9.38 -4.45 -1.04
CA GLN A 291 9.52 -3.74 0.24
C GLN A 291 10.10 -4.65 1.33
N LEU A 292 9.66 -5.91 1.39
CA LEU A 292 10.20 -6.89 2.32
C LEU A 292 11.70 -7.11 2.09
N CYS A 293 12.11 -7.36 0.84
CA CYS A 293 13.52 -7.53 0.47
C CYS A 293 14.36 -6.28 0.72
N GLN A 294 13.84 -5.11 0.38
CA GLN A 294 14.53 -3.83 0.59
C GLN A 294 14.74 -3.58 2.08
N SER A 295 13.70 -3.79 2.90
CA SER A 295 13.78 -3.55 4.34
C SER A 295 14.76 -4.50 5.02
N SER A 296 14.75 -5.79 4.69
CA SER A 296 15.70 -6.75 5.26
C SER A 296 17.13 -6.51 4.78
N GLY A 297 17.33 -6.31 3.48
CA GLY A 297 18.64 -6.09 2.88
C GLY A 297 19.31 -4.81 3.35
N SER A 298 18.60 -3.68 3.30
CA SER A 298 19.15 -2.40 3.75
C SER A 298 19.39 -2.39 5.25
N ALA A 299 18.56 -3.07 6.05
CA ALA A 299 18.77 -3.13 7.49
C ALA A 299 20.02 -3.92 7.88
N VAL A 300 20.28 -5.06 7.26
CA VAL A 300 21.53 -5.81 7.47
C VAL A 300 22.74 -4.97 7.01
N SER A 301 22.64 -4.33 5.84
CA SER A 301 23.72 -3.46 5.32
C SER A 301 24.05 -2.34 6.29
N LEU A 302 23.05 -1.58 6.76
CA LEU A 302 23.25 -0.43 7.65
C LEU A 302 23.70 -0.82 9.05
N LEU A 303 23.21 -1.94 9.59
CA LEU A 303 23.68 -2.45 10.88
C LEU A 303 25.14 -2.93 10.80
N LEU A 304 25.56 -3.50 9.67
CA LEU A 304 26.96 -3.81 9.43
C LEU A 304 27.81 -2.53 9.35
N GLN A 305 27.29 -1.45 8.75
CA GLN A 305 27.98 -0.16 8.75
C GLN A 305 28.20 0.34 10.18
N ILE A 306 27.19 0.27 11.04
CA ILE A 306 27.32 0.65 12.46
C ILE A 306 28.36 -0.23 13.18
N ALA A 307 28.34 -1.54 12.95
CA ALA A 307 29.26 -2.46 13.63
C ALA A 307 30.73 -2.29 13.19
N LEU A 308 30.97 -1.85 11.95
CA LEU A 308 32.29 -1.70 11.36
C LEU A 308 32.78 -0.24 11.33
N SER A 309 32.16 0.67 12.07
CA SER A 309 32.54 2.08 12.11
C SER A 309 33.17 2.45 13.46
N ASP A 310 34.45 2.85 13.44
CA ASP A 310 35.21 3.21 14.65
C ASP A 310 34.76 4.55 15.27
N GLN A 311 34.16 5.44 14.46
CA GLN A 311 33.64 6.74 14.90
C GLN A 311 32.30 7.04 14.24
N LEU A 312 31.22 6.99 15.00
CA LEU A 312 29.87 7.39 14.56
C LEU A 312 29.63 8.86 14.92
N THR A 313 29.66 9.73 13.93
CA THR A 313 29.21 11.12 14.11
C THR A 313 27.71 11.16 14.40
N PHE A 314 27.25 12.18 15.11
CA PHE A 314 25.81 12.36 15.40
C PHE A 314 24.98 12.37 14.11
N THR A 315 25.41 13.11 13.09
CA THR A 315 24.72 13.21 11.80
C THR A 315 24.66 11.87 11.07
N MET A 316 25.74 11.08 11.10
CA MET A 316 25.79 9.71 10.56
C MET A 316 24.85 8.76 11.32
N GLY A 317 24.78 8.86 12.65
CA GLY A 317 23.84 8.06 13.45
C GLY A 317 22.38 8.40 13.10
N MET A 318 22.06 9.69 13.01
CA MET A 318 20.70 10.15 12.72
C MET A 318 20.23 9.80 11.30
N LYS A 319 21.09 9.90 10.27
CA LYS A 319 20.73 9.47 8.90
C LYS A 319 20.38 7.99 8.85
N ILE A 320 21.17 7.14 9.51
CA ILE A 320 20.94 5.68 9.54
C ILE A 320 19.66 5.36 10.31
N PHE A 321 19.46 5.99 11.48
CA PHE A 321 18.26 5.78 12.29
C PHE A 321 16.99 6.13 11.51
N PHE A 322 16.91 7.32 10.91
CA PHE A 322 15.71 7.72 10.16
C PHE A 322 15.49 6.87 8.91
N PHE A 323 16.56 6.44 8.23
CA PHE A 323 16.45 5.52 7.10
C PHE A 323 15.85 4.17 7.53
N LEU A 324 16.38 3.55 8.59
CA LEU A 324 15.85 2.29 9.13
C LEU A 324 14.42 2.46 9.63
N ALA A 325 14.13 3.55 10.34
CA ALA A 325 12.80 3.86 10.84
C ALA A 325 11.80 3.98 9.69
N ALA A 326 12.13 4.68 8.60
CA ALA A 326 11.25 4.80 7.43
C ALA A 326 10.98 3.43 6.78
N MET A 327 12.02 2.63 6.59
CA MET A 327 11.92 1.30 5.96
C MET A 327 11.06 0.33 6.78
N TYR A 328 11.34 0.22 8.09
CA TYR A 328 10.58 -0.64 8.98
C TYR A 328 9.16 -0.12 9.24
N LEU A 329 8.95 1.19 9.29
CA LEU A 329 7.62 1.77 9.39
C LEU A 329 6.76 1.37 8.19
N LEU A 330 7.28 1.52 6.97
CA LEU A 330 6.52 1.11 5.78
C LEU A 330 6.28 -0.41 5.75
N LEU A 331 7.29 -1.21 6.11
CA LEU A 331 7.14 -2.66 6.21
C LEU A 331 6.06 -3.05 7.22
N ALA A 332 6.08 -2.45 8.42
CA ALA A 332 5.08 -2.66 9.45
C ALA A 332 3.68 -2.27 8.94
N LEU A 333 3.56 -1.12 8.27
CA LEU A 333 2.29 -0.68 7.68
C LEU A 333 1.75 -1.67 6.65
N PHE A 334 2.60 -2.30 5.82
CA PHE A 334 2.13 -3.33 4.89
C PHE A 334 1.74 -4.62 5.60
N LEU A 335 2.62 -5.17 6.43
CA LEU A 335 2.42 -6.50 7.04
C LEU A 335 1.34 -6.49 8.12
N CYS A 336 1.24 -5.44 8.92
CA CYS A 336 0.20 -5.32 9.95
C CYS A 336 -1.18 -5.15 9.31
N ASN A 337 -1.32 -4.31 8.27
CA ASN A 337 -2.61 -4.17 7.61
C ASN A 337 -3.00 -5.44 6.83
N ALA A 338 -2.06 -6.15 6.19
CA ALA A 338 -2.32 -7.43 5.55
C ALA A 338 -2.72 -8.53 6.56
N GLY A 339 -2.05 -8.57 7.71
CA GLY A 339 -2.42 -9.47 8.82
C GLY A 339 -3.81 -9.16 9.37
N GLU A 340 -4.12 -7.88 9.55
CA GLU A 340 -5.43 -7.43 10.03
C GLU A 340 -6.55 -7.76 9.03
N ILE A 341 -6.32 -7.62 7.72
CA ILE A 341 -7.27 -8.09 6.68
C ILE A 341 -7.57 -9.59 6.86
N THR A 342 -6.53 -10.39 7.06
CA THR A 342 -6.66 -11.84 7.26
C THR A 342 -7.46 -12.16 8.52
N TYR A 343 -7.18 -11.44 9.61
CA TYR A 343 -7.90 -11.56 10.88
C TYR A 343 -9.38 -11.18 10.72
N GLN A 344 -9.67 -10.02 10.15
CA GLN A 344 -11.05 -9.56 9.91
C GLN A 344 -11.83 -10.52 9.00
N ALA A 345 -11.18 -11.10 8.00
CA ALA A 345 -11.80 -12.12 7.15
C ALA A 345 -12.15 -13.40 7.93
N SER A 346 -11.31 -13.85 8.87
CA SER A 346 -11.57 -15.05 9.68
C SER A 346 -12.79 -14.90 10.61
N LEU A 347 -12.97 -13.72 11.21
CA LEU A 347 -14.10 -13.41 12.09
C LEU A 347 -15.44 -13.34 11.36
N LEU A 348 -15.44 -13.19 10.04
CA LEU A 348 -16.66 -13.12 9.24
C LEU A 348 -17.51 -14.39 9.39
N SER A 349 -16.88 -15.54 9.53
CA SER A 349 -17.58 -16.82 9.71
C SER A 349 -18.41 -16.85 10.99
N ASP A 350 -17.90 -16.29 12.08
CA ASP A 350 -18.60 -16.17 13.36
C ASP A 350 -19.79 -15.21 13.25
N GLU A 351 -19.62 -14.05 12.61
CA GLU A 351 -20.72 -13.08 12.42
C GLU A 351 -21.86 -13.69 11.58
N ILE A 352 -21.53 -14.49 10.58
CA ILE A 352 -22.53 -15.22 9.78
C ILE A 352 -23.21 -16.30 10.64
N PHE A 353 -22.47 -17.04 11.46
CA PHE A 353 -23.07 -18.05 12.34
C PHE A 353 -24.07 -17.43 13.33
N TYR A 354 -23.74 -16.25 13.87
CA TYR A 354 -24.58 -15.53 14.81
C TYR A 354 -25.67 -14.67 14.17
N CYS A 355 -25.93 -14.77 12.86
CA CYS A 355 -26.91 -13.94 12.15
C CYS A 355 -28.39 -14.14 12.58
N GLY A 356 -28.68 -15.03 13.54
CA GLY A 356 -30.04 -15.25 14.06
C GLY A 356 -30.84 -16.33 13.33
N TRP A 357 -30.20 -17.13 12.45
CA TRP A 357 -30.89 -18.15 11.65
C TRP A 357 -31.69 -19.18 12.44
N HIS A 358 -31.24 -19.55 13.65
CA HIS A 358 -31.92 -20.49 14.53
C HIS A 358 -33.28 -19.97 15.04
N LYS A 359 -33.48 -18.64 15.07
CA LYS A 359 -34.73 -18.00 15.53
C LYS A 359 -35.82 -18.00 14.46
N CYS A 360 -35.46 -18.29 13.21
CA CYS A 360 -36.38 -18.33 12.07
C CYS A 360 -36.92 -19.75 11.75
N ASN A 361 -36.63 -20.75 12.59
CA ASN A 361 -37.09 -22.13 12.45
C ASN A 361 -38.55 -22.31 12.92
N SER A 362 -39.51 -21.76 12.19
CA SER A 362 -40.93 -22.13 12.34
C SER A 362 -41.31 -23.19 11.29
N PRO A 363 -42.05 -24.26 11.65
CA PRO A 363 -42.46 -25.31 10.72
C PRO A 363 -43.26 -24.80 9.51
N VAL A 364 -43.92 -23.63 9.65
CA VAL A 364 -44.68 -22.94 8.59
C VAL A 364 -43.79 -22.35 7.48
N LEU A 365 -42.50 -22.13 7.77
CA LEU A 365 -41.53 -21.48 6.87
C LEU A 365 -40.59 -22.45 6.13
N SER A 366 -40.74 -23.76 6.38
CA SER A 366 -39.93 -24.85 5.82
C SER A 366 -39.98 -24.97 4.28
N THR A 367 -40.91 -24.27 3.62
CA THR A 367 -41.19 -24.44 2.19
C THR A 367 -40.49 -23.45 1.26
N GLN A 368 -39.87 -22.36 1.75
CA GLN A 368 -39.49 -21.24 0.87
C GLN A 368 -38.01 -20.96 0.63
N ARG A 369 -37.07 -21.46 1.44
CA ARG A 369 -35.61 -21.48 1.19
C ARG A 369 -34.96 -22.06 2.44
N ASN A 370 -34.08 -23.05 2.28
CA ASN A 370 -33.40 -23.64 3.42
C ASN A 370 -32.32 -22.66 3.93
N ILE A 371 -32.71 -21.71 4.80
CA ILE A 371 -31.83 -20.68 5.38
C ILE A 371 -30.61 -21.33 6.03
N ARG A 372 -30.80 -22.51 6.64
CA ARG A 372 -29.73 -23.31 7.23
C ARG A 372 -28.65 -23.68 6.20
N ASP A 373 -29.06 -24.11 5.00
CA ASP A 373 -28.11 -24.48 3.93
C ASP A 373 -27.36 -23.25 3.44
N ILE A 374 -28.05 -22.11 3.30
CA ILE A 374 -27.42 -20.83 2.88
C ILE A 374 -26.36 -20.41 3.91
N VAL A 375 -26.69 -20.44 5.20
CA VAL A 375 -25.76 -20.11 6.29
C VAL A 375 -24.57 -21.06 6.28
N LEU A 376 -24.81 -22.36 6.15
CA LEU A 376 -23.75 -23.36 6.13
C LEU A 376 -22.79 -23.15 4.96
N ILE A 377 -23.32 -22.91 3.76
CA ILE A 377 -22.50 -22.59 2.58
C ILE A 377 -21.73 -21.27 2.78
N ALA A 378 -22.37 -20.25 3.38
CA ALA A 378 -21.73 -18.96 3.64
C ALA A 378 -20.57 -19.07 4.63
N ILE A 379 -20.73 -19.86 5.71
CA ILE A 379 -19.67 -20.13 6.69
C ILE A 379 -18.52 -20.88 6.02
N LEU A 380 -18.80 -21.95 5.28
CA LEU A 380 -17.76 -22.72 4.56
C LEU A 380 -16.95 -21.83 3.61
N ARG A 381 -17.60 -20.85 2.96
CA ARG A 381 -16.92 -19.88 2.09
C ARG A 381 -16.13 -18.83 2.87
N ALA A 382 -16.66 -18.35 4.00
CA ALA A 382 -15.98 -17.38 4.88
C ALA A 382 -14.74 -17.95 5.56
N GLN A 383 -14.71 -19.26 5.79
CA GLN A 383 -13.55 -19.97 6.33
C GLN A 383 -12.41 -20.16 5.32
N SER A 384 -12.58 -19.73 4.06
CA SER A 384 -11.49 -19.79 3.08
C SER A 384 -10.38 -18.81 3.50
N PRO A 385 -9.15 -19.28 3.75
CA PRO A 385 -8.10 -18.45 4.30
C PRO A 385 -7.72 -17.34 3.31
N LEU A 386 -8.01 -16.10 3.67
CA LEU A 386 -7.61 -14.93 2.90
C LEU A 386 -6.23 -14.47 3.34
N VAL A 387 -5.19 -15.16 2.87
CA VAL A 387 -3.81 -14.80 3.20
C VAL A 387 -3.14 -14.11 2.01
N MET A 388 -2.68 -12.89 2.22
CA MET A 388 -1.84 -12.19 1.24
C MET A 388 -0.41 -12.72 1.34
N LYS A 389 0.20 -13.08 0.20
CA LYS A 389 1.57 -13.62 0.15
C LYS A 389 2.51 -12.70 -0.63
N ALA A 390 3.77 -12.58 -0.23
CA ALA A 390 4.87 -12.06 -1.04
C ALA A 390 5.53 -13.21 -1.82
N PHE A 391 5.84 -12.98 -3.09
CA PHE A 391 6.39 -13.99 -4.03
C PHE A 391 5.58 -15.32 -4.06
N LYS A 392 4.30 -15.30 -3.67
CA LYS A 392 3.46 -16.49 -3.44
C LYS A 392 3.95 -17.45 -2.34
N MET A 393 5.04 -17.14 -1.65
CA MET A 393 5.69 -18.02 -0.67
C MET A 393 5.55 -17.50 0.75
N VAL A 394 5.87 -16.22 0.98
CA VAL A 394 5.95 -15.64 2.33
C VAL A 394 4.61 -15.01 2.69
N GLU A 395 4.02 -15.41 3.81
CA GLU A 395 2.75 -14.84 4.27
C GLU A 395 2.97 -13.44 4.87
N LEU A 396 2.15 -12.48 4.45
CA LEU A 396 2.24 -11.10 4.91
C LEU A 396 1.44 -10.95 6.20
N THR A 397 2.11 -11.22 7.33
CA THR A 397 1.49 -11.23 8.67
C THR A 397 2.33 -10.44 9.67
N TYR A 398 1.73 -10.16 10.84
CA TYR A 398 2.45 -9.59 11.99
C TYR A 398 3.63 -10.47 12.42
N ALA A 399 3.45 -11.80 12.39
CA ALA A 399 4.51 -12.74 12.73
C ALA A 399 5.73 -12.60 11.79
N THR A 400 5.49 -12.40 10.50
CA THR A 400 6.56 -12.16 9.51
C THR A 400 7.31 -10.87 9.81
N PHE A 401 6.61 -9.80 10.24
CA PHE A 401 7.27 -8.55 10.61
C PHE A 401 8.21 -8.73 11.79
N ILE A 402 7.73 -9.37 12.87
CA ILE A 402 8.54 -9.67 14.06
C ILE A 402 9.72 -10.59 13.70
N LEU A 403 9.50 -11.58 12.82
CA LEU A 403 10.56 -12.46 12.35
C LEU A 403 11.66 -11.69 11.61
N VAL A 404 11.31 -10.73 10.75
CA VAL A 404 12.28 -9.91 10.02
C VAL A 404 13.08 -9.06 11.00
N VAL A 405 12.42 -8.33 11.90
CA VAL A 405 13.11 -7.48 12.90
C VAL A 405 14.05 -8.30 13.77
N ARG A 406 13.60 -9.46 14.28
CA ARG A 406 14.42 -10.36 15.09
C ARG A 406 15.61 -10.90 14.31
N SER A 407 15.39 -11.35 13.07
CA SER A 407 16.45 -11.87 12.21
C SER A 407 17.51 -10.81 11.93
N THR A 408 17.11 -9.57 11.63
CA THR A 408 18.05 -8.48 11.39
C THR A 408 18.87 -8.15 12.64
N TYR A 409 18.24 -8.11 13.83
CA TYR A 409 18.95 -7.90 15.08
C TYR A 409 19.93 -9.03 15.41
N SER A 410 19.53 -10.30 15.20
CA SER A 410 20.41 -11.45 15.42
C SER A 410 21.66 -11.40 14.54
N VAL A 411 21.50 -11.03 13.25
CA VAL A 411 22.63 -10.85 12.33
C VAL A 411 23.55 -9.75 12.82
N PHE A 412 22.99 -8.61 13.24
CA PHE A 412 23.78 -7.52 13.82
C PHE A 412 24.54 -7.94 15.07
N ALA A 413 23.87 -8.59 16.03
CA ALA A 413 24.49 -9.04 17.27
C ALA A 413 25.65 -10.02 17.01
N LEU A 414 25.52 -10.89 16.00
CA LEU A 414 26.59 -11.79 15.58
C LEU A 414 27.81 -11.04 15.05
N PHE A 415 27.62 -10.13 14.08
CA PHE A 415 28.73 -9.36 13.51
C PHE A 415 29.37 -8.42 14.54
N TYR A 416 28.57 -7.83 15.42
CA TYR A 416 29.07 -7.00 16.50
C TYR A 416 29.91 -7.79 17.50
N ALA A 417 29.51 -9.03 17.81
CA ALA A 417 30.27 -9.91 18.70
C ALA A 417 31.57 -10.46 18.07
N GLN A 418 31.64 -10.58 16.73
CA GLN A 418 32.84 -11.04 16.02
C GLN A 418 33.90 -9.95 15.81
N ASN A 419 33.50 -8.68 15.78
CA ASN A 419 34.39 -7.52 15.55
C ASN A 419 34.80 -6.80 16.85
N LYS A 420 34.44 -7.36 18.00
CA LYS A 420 35.02 -7.03 19.31
C LYS A 420 35.94 -8.16 19.74
#